data_AF-A0A4Q4DLQ8-F1
#
_entry.id   AF-A0A4Q4DLQ8-F1
#
_cell.length_a   1.000
_cell.length_b   1.000
_cell.length_c   1.000
_cell.angle_alpha   90.00
_cell.angle_beta   90.00
_cell.angle_gamma   90.00
#
_symmetry.space_group_name_H-M   'P 1'
#
loop_
_entity.id
_entity.type
_entity.pdbx_description
1 polymer ?
#
loop_
_entity_poly.entity_id
_entity_poly.type
_entity_poly.pdbx_seq_one_letter_code
_entity_poly.pdbx_strand_id
1 'polypeptide(L)'
;MAEVNGKPNVEIGIIPEATQVPGTPMNIFVVYDDRLVTVELFSGEVVLRDPREIIQHLNLFDLFWSHALTGGDASAYLEEAATKFMRQRD
;
A
#
# COMPACT_ATOMS: atom_id res chain seq x y z
N MET A 1 -11.19 4.88 5.15
CA MET A 1 -9.75 4.58 5.24
C MET A 1 -9.14 5.14 6.52
N ALA A 2 -9.29 6.43 6.85
CA ALA A 2 -8.78 6.98 8.12
C ALA A 2 -9.29 6.21 9.35
N GLU A 3 -10.60 5.95 9.44
CA GLU A 3 -11.19 5.12 10.51
C GLU A 3 -10.61 3.69 10.56
N VAL A 4 -10.28 3.12 9.39
CA VAL A 4 -9.73 1.76 9.28
C VAL A 4 -8.30 1.73 9.83
N ASN A 5 -7.50 2.76 9.57
CA ASN A 5 -6.15 2.92 10.11
C ASN A 5 -6.12 3.07 11.65
N GLY A 6 -7.25 3.40 12.27
CA GLY A 6 -7.39 3.45 13.73
C GLY A 6 -7.62 2.09 14.39
N LYS A 7 -7.76 1.00 13.62
CA LYS A 7 -7.97 -0.35 14.17
C LYS A 7 -6.64 -0.93 14.67
N PRO A 8 -6.63 -1.66 15.81
CA PRO A 8 -5.39 -2.11 16.47
C PRO A 8 -4.56 -3.12 15.65
N ASN A 9 -5.15 -3.73 14.62
CA ASN A 9 -4.54 -4.75 13.77
C ASN A 9 -4.42 -4.31 12.31
N VAL A 10 -4.52 -3.01 12.04
CA VAL A 10 -4.41 -2.45 10.70
C VAL A 10 -3.45 -1.28 10.72
N GLU A 11 -2.51 -1.29 9.79
CA GLU A 11 -1.63 -0.15 9.52
C GLU A 11 -1.73 0.18 8.03
N ILE A 12 -1.94 1.46 7.73
CA ILE A 12 -2.07 1.96 6.36
C ILE A 12 -0.91 2.93 6.10
N GLY A 13 -0.13 2.62 5.06
CA GLY A 13 0.84 3.52 4.47
C GLY A 13 0.25 4.23 3.26
N ILE A 14 0.37 5.56 3.20
CA ILE A 14 -0.04 6.37 2.05
C ILE A 14 1.17 7.06 1.46
N ILE A 15 1.44 6.87 0.17
CA ILE A 15 2.47 7.62 -0.55
C ILE A 15 1.80 8.83 -1.21
N PRO A 16 2.11 10.06 -0.79
CA PRO A 16 1.58 11.25 -1.43
C PRO A 16 2.03 11.35 -2.90
N GLU A 17 1.18 11.95 -3.74
CA GLU A 17 1.44 12.11 -5.18
C GLU A 17 2.78 12.82 -5.49
N ALA A 18 3.18 13.78 -4.65
CA ALA A 18 4.43 14.53 -4.82
C ALA A 18 5.69 13.72 -4.45
N THR A 19 5.55 12.57 -3.81
CA THR A 19 6.68 11.76 -3.32
C THR A 19 7.32 11.01 -4.48
N GLN A 20 8.62 11.21 -4.68
CA GLN A 20 9.41 10.44 -5.63
C GLN A 20 9.86 9.15 -4.97
N VAL A 21 9.50 8.01 -5.56
CA VAL A 21 9.92 6.68 -5.09
C VAL A 21 10.70 5.99 -6.21
N PRO A 22 11.88 5.42 -5.94
CA PRO A 22 12.65 4.71 -6.96
C PRO A 22 12.01 3.33 -7.23
N GLY A 23 10.93 3.29 -8.00
CA GLY A 23 10.27 2.04 -8.39
C GLY A 23 8.86 2.27 -8.93
N THR A 24 8.44 1.43 -9.88
CA THR A 24 7.08 1.46 -10.42
C THR A 24 6.29 0.28 -9.86
N PRO A 25 5.16 0.50 -9.17
CA PRO A 25 4.28 -0.59 -8.77
C PRO A 25 3.60 -1.14 -10.03
N MET A 26 4.17 -2.20 -10.62
CA MET A 26 3.71 -2.77 -11.89
C MET A 26 2.42 -3.57 -11.75
N ASN A 27 2.23 -4.24 -10.61
CA ASN A 27 1.06 -5.06 -10.29
C ASN A 27 0.69 -4.88 -8.82
N ILE A 28 -0.59 -5.13 -8.49
CA ILE A 28 -1.03 -5.27 -7.11
C ILE A 28 -0.57 -6.63 -6.60
N PHE A 29 -0.02 -6.67 -5.38
CA PHE A 29 0.35 -7.91 -4.73
C PHE A 29 -0.03 -7.91 -3.25
N VAL A 30 -0.24 -9.11 -2.70
CA VAL A 30 -0.48 -9.32 -1.27
C VAL A 30 0.48 -10.40 -0.79
N VAL A 31 1.25 -10.10 0.26
CA VAL A 31 2.13 -11.06 0.91
C VAL A 31 1.42 -11.62 2.14
N TYR A 32 1.40 -12.95 2.27
CA TYR A 32 0.89 -13.64 3.45
C TYR A 32 2.08 -14.25 4.19
N ASP A 33 2.53 -13.52 5.21
CA ASP A 33 3.72 -13.83 6.02
C ASP A 33 4.94 -14.16 5.13
N ASP A 34 5.66 -15.22 5.47
CA ASP A 34 6.79 -15.77 4.72
C ASP A 34 6.37 -16.97 3.85
N ARG A 35 5.07 -17.09 3.52
CA ARG A 35 4.50 -18.34 2.98
C ARG A 35 4.08 -18.27 1.52
N LEU A 36 3.45 -17.17 1.10
CA LEU A 36 3.07 -16.97 -0.29
C LEU A 36 2.85 -15.49 -0.63
N VAL A 37 2.91 -15.19 -1.92
CA VAL A 37 2.49 -13.93 -2.51
C VAL A 37 1.40 -14.20 -3.54
N THR A 38 0.34 -13.40 -3.54
CA THR A 38 -0.56 -13.31 -4.68
C THR A 38 -0.27 -12.06 -5.49
N VAL A 39 -0.21 -12.19 -6.81
CA VAL A 39 0.03 -11.09 -7.76
C VAL A 39 -1.15 -11.03 -8.73
N GLU A 40 -1.82 -9.89 -8.77
CA GLU A 40 -2.93 -9.64 -9.68
C GLU A 40 -2.40 -9.20 -11.04
N LEU A 41 -2.83 -9.91 -12.08
CA LEU A 41 -2.55 -9.62 -13.49
C LEU A 41 -3.87 -9.36 -14.22
N PHE A 42 -3.80 -8.70 -15.37
CA PHE A 42 -4.98 -8.51 -16.22
C PHE A 42 -5.67 -9.83 -16.62
N SER A 43 -4.90 -10.93 -16.72
CA SER A 43 -5.40 -12.25 -17.09
C SER A 43 -5.89 -13.10 -15.92
N GLY A 44 -5.71 -12.66 -14.67
CA GLY A 44 -6.05 -13.42 -13.47
C GLY A 44 -5.02 -13.25 -12.35
N GLU A 45 -4.96 -14.21 -11.44
CA GLU A 45 -4.05 -14.19 -10.28
C GLU A 45 -2.95 -15.24 -10.40
N VAL A 46 -1.73 -14.89 -9.98
CA VAL A 46 -0.62 -15.83 -9.82
C VAL A 46 -0.30 -15.99 -8.33
N VAL A 47 -0.14 -17.24 -7.89
CA VAL A 47 0.26 -17.57 -6.51
C VAL A 47 1.70 -18.06 -6.48
N LEU A 48 2.58 -17.28 -5.87
CA LEU A 48 4.01 -17.55 -5.75
C LEU A 48 4.31 -18.13 -4.36
N ARG A 49 5.08 -19.21 -4.30
CA ARG A 49 5.50 -19.88 -3.05
C ARG A 49 7.02 -20.09 -2.95
N ASP A 50 7.77 -19.66 -3.96
CA ASP A 50 9.23 -19.71 -3.89
C ASP A 50 9.70 -18.66 -2.86
N PRO A 51 10.50 -19.03 -1.85
CA PRO A 51 11.01 -18.09 -0.85
C PRO A 51 11.72 -16.87 -1.44
N ARG A 52 12.38 -17.00 -2.59
CA ARG A 52 13.08 -15.89 -3.25
C ARG A 52 12.10 -14.86 -3.82
N GLU A 53 10.98 -15.33 -4.37
CA GLU A 53 9.90 -14.47 -4.85
C GLU A 53 9.23 -13.76 -3.67
N ILE A 54 8.99 -14.47 -2.55
CA ILE A 54 8.42 -13.88 -1.33
C ILE A 54 9.32 -12.75 -0.81
N ILE A 55 10.63 -13.01 -0.68
CA ILE A 55 11.60 -12.00 -0.23
C ILE A 55 11.64 -10.81 -1.19
N GLN A 56 11.57 -11.02 -2.49
CA GLN A 56 11.56 -9.93 -3.46
C GLN A 56 10.36 -9.00 -3.28
N HIS A 57 9.16 -9.57 -3.05
CA HIS A 57 7.95 -8.78 -2.85
C HIS A 57 7.92 -8.08 -1.49
N LEU A 58 8.47 -8.70 -0.44
CA LEU A 58 8.68 -8.04 0.85
C LEU A 58 9.62 -6.85 0.72
N ASN A 59 10.77 -7.01 0.04
CA ASN A 59 11.70 -5.90 -0.21
C ASN A 59 11.05 -4.77 -1.01
N LEU A 60 10.20 -5.10 -1.98
CA LEU A 60 9.45 -4.12 -2.76
C LEU A 60 8.41 -3.39 -1.89
N PHE A 61 7.70 -4.13 -1.03
CA PHE A 61 6.78 -3.54 -0.05
C PHE A 61 7.52 -2.57 0.87
N ASP A 62 8.64 -2.99 1.47
CA ASP A 62 9.44 -2.16 2.38
C ASP A 62 9.98 -0.89 1.69
N LEU A 63 10.35 -1.00 0.42
CA LEU A 63 10.76 0.14 -0.39
C LEU A 63 9.64 1.19 -0.47
N PHE A 64 8.42 0.78 -0.82
CA PHE A 64 7.28 1.71 -0.88
C PHE A 64 6.87 2.19 0.50
N TRP A 65 6.86 1.30 1.49
CA TRP A 65 6.50 1.60 2.87
C TRP A 65 7.41 2.67 3.48
N SER A 66 8.72 2.59 3.23
CA SER A 66 9.68 3.59 3.72
C SER A 66 9.46 5.02 3.18
N HIS A 67 8.68 5.17 2.10
CA HIS A 67 8.31 6.46 1.52
C HIS A 67 6.87 6.89 1.84
N ALA A 68 6.15 6.07 2.61
CA ALA A 68 4.76 6.32 2.96
C ALA A 68 4.63 7.14 4.25
N LEU A 69 3.59 7.98 4.30
CA LEU A 69 3.02 8.45 5.56
C LEU A 69 2.35 7.28 6.25
N THR A 70 2.54 7.13 7.55
CA THR A 70 1.92 6.08 8.37
C THR A 70 1.22 6.68 9.59
N GLY A 71 0.46 5.87 10.32
CA GLY A 71 -0.15 6.26 11.59
C GLY A 71 -1.02 7.54 11.51
N GLY A 72 -0.73 8.50 12.39
CA GLY A 72 -1.47 9.77 12.46
C GLY A 72 -1.39 10.59 11.17
N ASP A 73 -0.22 10.64 10.54
CA ASP A 73 0.02 11.43 9.32
C ASP A 73 -0.75 10.85 8.13
N ALA A 74 -0.81 9.52 8.02
CA ALA A 74 -1.65 8.84 7.03
C ALA A 74 -3.13 9.18 7.22
N SER A 75 -3.60 9.19 8.48
CA SER A 75 -4.99 9.48 8.81
C SER A 75 -5.36 10.92 8.47
N ALA A 76 -4.51 11.87 8.86
CA ALA A 76 -4.68 13.29 8.55
C ALA A 76 -4.69 13.54 7.03
N TYR A 77 -3.78 12.90 6.29
CA TYR A 77 -3.74 13.01 4.83
C TYR A 77 -5.04 12.51 4.17
N LEU A 78 -5.58 11.37 4.63
CA LEU A 78 -6.83 10.81 4.13
C LEU A 78 -8.05 11.71 4.43
N GLU A 79 -8.11 12.32 5.61
CA GLU A 79 -9.17 13.25 6.00
C GLU A 79 -9.12 14.55 5.19
N GLU A 80 -7.91 15.08 4.96
CA GLU A 80 -7.71 16.25 4.11
C GLU A 80 -8.16 15.97 2.67
N ALA A 81 -7.74 14.82 2.10
CA ALA A 81 -8.14 14.40 0.77
C ALA A 81 -9.66 14.28 0.63
N ALA A 82 -10.33 13.66 1.62
CA ALA A 82 -11.79 13.54 1.66
C ALA A 82 -12.47 14.92 1.69
N THR A 83 -11.96 15.84 2.53
CA THR A 83 -12.49 17.20 2.64
C THR A 83 -12.35 17.98 1.32
N LYS A 84 -11.19 17.89 0.66
CA LYS A 84 -10.95 18.52 -0.64
C LYS A 84 -11.90 17.97 -1.71
N PHE A 85 -12.08 16.66 -1.76
CA PHE A 85 -12.97 16.03 -2.72
C PHE A 85 -14.43 16.47 -2.53
N MET A 86 -14.91 16.54 -1.27
CA MET A 86 -16.27 16.98 -0.99
C MET A 86 -16.52 18.43 -1.41
N ARG A 87 -15.55 19.34 -1.17
CA ARG A 87 -15.66 20.75 -1.60
C ARG A 87 -15.69 20.95 -3.11
N GLN A 88 -15.11 20.04 -3.90
CA GLN A 88 -15.14 20.12 -5.36
C GLN A 88 -16.47 19.66 -5.97
N ARG A 89 -17.33 19.02 -5.17
CA ARG A 89 -18.63 18.50 -5.62
C ARG A 89 -19.78 19.48 -5.42
N ASP A 90 -19.58 20.48 -4.55
CA ASP A 90 -20.50 21.58 -4.30
C ASP A 90 -20.28 22.71 -5.33
#